data_AF-A0A8C4YUA5-F1
#
_entry.id   AF-A0A8C4YUA5-F1
#
_cell.length_a   1.000
_cell.length_b   1.000
_cell.length_c   1.000
_cell.angle_alpha   90.00
_cell.angle_beta   90.00
_cell.angle_gamma   90.00
#
_symmetry.space_group_name_H-M   'P 1'
#
loop_
_entity.id
_entity.type
_entity.pdbx_description
1 polymer ?
#
loop_
_entity_poly.entity_id
_entity_poly.type
_entity_poly.pdbx_seq_one_letter_code
_entity_poly.pdbx_strand_id
1 'polypeptide(L)'
;CCIPCGPRNKGHCFGPSICCGVEMGCYFGTSETLRCQEENYLPTPCESGRKPCGPNGGSCAAPGICCNNEGCMVDSACDEESLFS
;
A
#
# COMPACT_ATOMS: atom_id res chain seq x y z
N CYS A 1 10.17 4.41 0.86
CA CYS A 1 8.88 4.46 1.57
C CYS A 1 8.18 5.74 1.17
N CYS A 2 6.98 5.64 0.61
CA CYS A 2 6.20 6.79 0.15
C CYS A 2 5.54 7.56 1.31
N ILE A 3 4.93 8.69 0.98
CA ILE A 3 4.18 9.57 1.89
C ILE A 3 3.22 8.75 2.76
N PRO A 4 3.20 8.99 4.08
CA PRO A 4 2.25 8.34 4.96
C PRO A 4 0.85 8.90 4.76
N CYS A 5 -0.16 8.05 4.90
CA CYS A 5 -1.55 8.35 4.60
C CYS A 5 -2.51 7.64 5.57
N GLY A 6 -3.80 7.92 5.44
CA GLY A 6 -4.84 7.27 6.24
C GLY A 6 -4.93 7.70 7.71
N PRO A 7 -5.79 7.02 8.49
CA PRO A 7 -6.07 7.40 9.87
C PRO A 7 -4.79 7.36 10.71
N ARG A 8 -4.47 8.49 11.35
CA ARG A 8 -3.28 8.66 12.19
C ARG A 8 -1.96 8.40 11.45
N ASN A 9 -1.92 8.55 10.12
CA ASN A 9 -0.73 8.32 9.28
C ASN A 9 -0.17 6.88 9.41
N LYS A 10 -1.06 5.89 9.63
CA LYS A 10 -0.68 4.48 9.80
C LYS A 10 -0.55 3.70 8.49
N GLY A 11 -0.91 4.32 7.36
CA GLY A 11 -0.74 3.75 6.03
C GLY A 11 0.37 4.44 5.24
N HIS A 12 0.69 3.87 4.09
CA HIS A 12 1.56 4.47 3.09
C HIS A 12 0.90 4.42 1.71
N CYS A 13 1.26 5.39 0.88
CA CYS A 13 0.75 5.47 -0.48
C CYS A 13 1.37 4.38 -1.37
N PHE A 14 0.52 3.65 -2.09
CA PHE A 14 0.93 2.68 -3.12
C PHE A 14 0.66 3.21 -4.53
N GLY A 15 -0.22 4.21 -4.66
CA GLY A 15 -0.54 4.92 -5.88
C GLY A 15 -1.28 6.23 -5.54
N PRO A 16 -1.60 7.08 -6.54
CA PRO A 16 -2.17 8.41 -6.30
C PRO A 16 -3.56 8.40 -5.65
N SER A 17 -4.25 7.25 -5.70
CA SER A 17 -5.56 7.02 -5.10
C SER A 17 -5.61 5.77 -4.23
N ILE A 18 -4.44 5.28 -3.76
CA ILE A 18 -4.31 4.02 -3.00
C ILE A 18 -3.50 4.26 -1.73
N CYS A 19 -4.11 4.03 -0.57
CA CYS A 19 -3.48 4.12 0.73
C CYS A 19 -3.67 2.81 1.51
N CYS A 20 -2.60 2.17 1.94
CA CYS A 20 -2.68 0.88 2.64
C CYS A 20 -1.81 0.85 3.89
N GLY A 21 -2.25 0.12 4.91
CA GLY A 21 -1.47 -0.15 6.11
C GLY A 21 -1.97 -1.40 6.82
N VAL A 22 -1.06 -2.11 7.48
CA VAL A 22 -1.32 -3.43 8.10
C VAL A 22 -2.52 -3.41 9.06
N GLU A 23 -2.63 -2.36 9.88
CA GLU A 23 -3.70 -2.25 10.89
C GLU A 23 -5.01 -1.66 10.35
N MET A 24 -5.03 -1.15 9.11
CA MET A 24 -6.15 -0.39 8.56
C MET A 24 -6.71 -0.96 7.24
N GLY A 25 -6.03 -1.95 6.65
CA GLY A 25 -6.34 -2.45 5.32
C GLY A 25 -5.96 -1.44 4.24
N CYS A 26 -6.76 -1.38 3.18
CA CYS A 26 -6.53 -0.48 2.05
C CYS A 26 -7.74 0.40 1.77
N TYR A 27 -7.46 1.65 1.41
CA TYR A 27 -8.43 2.67 1.04
C TYR A 27 -8.17 3.09 -0.41
N PHE A 28 -9.27 3.26 -1.15
CA PHE A 28 -9.25 3.54 -2.59
C PHE A 28 -10.13 4.75 -2.90
N GLY A 29 -9.54 5.84 -3.38
CA GLY A 29 -10.28 7.04 -3.78
C GLY A 29 -11.07 7.73 -2.65
N THR A 30 -10.74 7.45 -1.38
CA THR A 30 -11.36 8.10 -0.22
C THR A 30 -10.52 9.29 0.27
N SER A 31 -11.02 10.02 1.27
CA SER A 31 -10.30 11.13 1.92
C SER A 31 -8.89 10.77 2.39
N GLU A 32 -8.69 9.53 2.83
CA GLU A 32 -7.42 8.96 3.30
C GLU A 32 -6.35 8.95 2.21
N THR A 33 -6.75 8.93 0.94
CA THR A 33 -5.87 8.85 -0.23
C THR A 33 -5.47 10.22 -0.80
N LEU A 34 -6.10 11.32 -0.35
CA LEU A 34 -5.86 12.66 -0.90
C LEU A 34 -4.38 13.07 -0.83
N ARG A 35 -3.68 12.70 0.25
CA ARG A 35 -2.24 12.98 0.41
C ARG A 35 -1.37 12.21 -0.58
N CYS A 36 -1.84 11.09 -1.12
CA CYS A 36 -1.09 10.31 -2.09
C CYS A 36 -0.97 11.00 -3.45
N GLN A 37 -1.80 12.01 -3.73
CA GLN A 37 -1.63 12.85 -4.92
C GLN A 37 -0.39 13.75 -4.84
N GLU A 38 0.10 14.05 -3.63
CA GLU A 38 1.33 14.82 -3.42
C GLU A 38 2.54 14.11 -4.04
N GLU A 39 2.56 12.77 -4.07
CA GLU A 39 3.62 11.97 -4.70
C GLU A 39 3.81 12.29 -6.19
N ASN A 40 2.74 12.65 -6.92
CA ASN A 40 2.84 12.98 -8.34
C ASN A 40 3.70 14.22 -8.63
N TYR A 41 3.95 15.05 -7.60
CA TYR A 41 4.74 16.26 -7.71
C TYR A 41 6.17 16.09 -7.18
N LEU A 42 6.50 14.94 -6.60
CA LEU A 42 7.83 14.65 -6.10
C LEU A 42 8.72 14.10 -7.24
N PRO A 43 9.93 14.66 -7.44
CA PRO A 43 10.81 14.22 -8.52
C PRO A 43 11.51 12.89 -8.22
N THR A 44 11.47 12.42 -6.96
CA THR A 44 12.15 11.21 -6.51
C THR A 44 11.16 10.07 -6.41
N PRO A 45 11.40 8.93 -7.08
CA PRO A 45 10.53 7.77 -6.97
C PRO A 45 10.57 7.19 -5.56
N CYS A 46 9.44 6.67 -5.11
CA CYS A 46 9.30 5.98 -3.85
C CYS A 46 8.64 4.61 -4.08
N GLU A 47 8.92 3.66 -3.18
CA GLU A 47 8.20 2.39 -3.10
C GLU A 47 7.73 2.15 -1.66
N SER A 48 6.55 1.54 -1.55
CA SER A 48 5.89 1.14 -0.32
C SER A 48 5.71 -0.38 -0.28
N GLY A 49 5.68 -0.95 0.92
CA GLY A 49 5.70 -2.40 1.11
C GLY A 49 7.12 -2.97 1.08
N ARG A 50 7.30 -4.15 1.68
CA ARG A 50 8.63 -4.82 1.78
C ARG A 50 8.71 -6.14 1.05
N LYS A 51 7.58 -6.83 0.92
CA LYS A 51 7.49 -8.16 0.31
C LYS A 51 6.89 -8.01 -1.08
N PRO A 52 7.61 -8.34 -2.16
CA PRO A 52 7.05 -8.31 -3.50
C PRO A 52 5.98 -9.40 -3.65
N CYS A 53 4.98 -9.15 -4.49
CA CYS A 53 3.85 -10.04 -4.72
C CYS A 53 3.24 -9.82 -6.11
N GLY A 54 2.43 -10.79 -6.56
CA GLY A 54 1.81 -10.77 -7.87
C GLY A 54 2.78 -10.76 -9.07
N PRO A 55 2.24 -10.85 -10.30
CA PRO A 55 3.05 -10.88 -11.52
C PRO A 55 3.53 -9.49 -12.01
N ASN A 56 2.93 -8.41 -11.50
CA ASN A 56 3.09 -7.05 -12.05
C ASN A 56 3.94 -6.12 -11.17
N GLY A 57 4.91 -6.68 -10.42
CA GLY A 57 5.78 -5.88 -9.55
C GLY A 57 5.04 -5.20 -8.40
N GLY A 58 4.02 -5.86 -7.85
CA GLY A 58 3.31 -5.38 -6.67
C GLY A 58 4.10 -5.61 -5.38
N SER A 59 3.66 -4.98 -4.30
CA SER A 59 4.18 -5.19 -2.95
C SER A 59 3.04 -5.38 -1.95
N CYS A 60 3.25 -6.23 -0.96
CA CYS A 60 2.28 -6.51 0.07
C CYS A 60 2.00 -5.25 0.89
N ALA A 61 0.73 -4.85 0.89
CA ALA A 61 0.28 -3.56 1.40
C ALA A 61 -0.50 -3.69 2.71
N ALA A 62 -1.20 -4.81 2.86
CA ALA A 62 -1.91 -5.25 4.06
C ALA A 62 -2.00 -6.79 4.05
N PRO A 63 -2.40 -7.43 5.16
CA PRO A 63 -2.53 -8.89 5.21
C PRO A 63 -3.44 -9.41 4.09
N GLY A 64 -2.91 -10.31 3.27
CA GLY A 64 -3.60 -10.92 2.13
C GLY A 64 -3.81 -9.98 0.93
N ILE A 65 -3.23 -8.77 0.92
CA ILE A 65 -3.44 -7.77 -0.13
C ILE A 65 -2.12 -7.36 -0.77
N CYS A 66 -2.02 -7.58 -2.08
CA CYS A 66 -0.93 -7.14 -2.93
C CYS A 66 -1.34 -5.89 -3.71
N CYS A 67 -0.52 -4.84 -3.71
CA CYS A 67 -0.81 -3.59 -4.40
C CYS A 67 0.35 -3.11 -5.27
N ASN A 68 0.01 -2.50 -6.40
CA ASN A 68 0.91 -1.64 -7.19
C ASN A 68 0.30 -0.23 -7.31
N ASN A 69 0.85 0.61 -8.19
CA ASN A 69 0.38 1.98 -8.42
C ASN A 69 -0.96 2.07 -9.18
N GLU A 70 -1.39 0.99 -9.83
CA GLU A 70 -2.62 0.92 -10.61
C GLU A 70 -3.79 0.33 -9.81
N GLY A 71 -3.52 -0.60 -8.91
CA GLY A 71 -4.55 -1.27 -8.13
C GLY A 71 -4.03 -2.31 -7.14
N CYS A 72 -4.96 -3.02 -6.52
CA CYS A 72 -4.65 -4.08 -5.58
C CYS A 72 -5.44 -5.36 -5.92
N MET A 73 -4.88 -6.48 -5.53
CA MET A 73 -5.50 -7.79 -5.62
C MET A 73 -5.30 -8.56 -4.33
N VAL A 74 -6.16 -9.54 -4.08
CA VAL A 74 -5.95 -10.50 -3.00
C VAL A 74 -4.85 -11.46 -3.42
N ASP A 75 -3.86 -11.64 -2.54
CA ASP A 75 -2.74 -12.55 -2.74
C ASP A 75 -2.35 -13.18 -1.40
N SER A 76 -2.50 -14.50 -1.30
CA SER A 76 -2.15 -15.25 -0.09
C SER A 76 -0.65 -15.23 0.23
N ALA A 77 0.19 -14.85 -0.74
CA ALA A 77 1.60 -14.58 -0.46
C ALA A 77 1.78 -13.39 0.49
N CYS A 78 0.77 -12.52 0.62
CA CYS A 78 0.77 -11.37 1.53
C CYS A 78 0.06 -11.64 2.86
N ASP A 79 -0.44 -12.84 3.10
CA ASP A 79 -0.96 -13.20 4.42
C ASP A 79 0.16 -13.01 5.45
N GLU A 80 -0.17 -12.40 6.60
CA GLU A 80 0.74 -12.38 7.73
C GLU A 80 1.02 -13.84 8.09
N GLU A 81 2.27 -14.25 7.92
CA GLU A 81 2.75 -15.52 8.43
C GLU A 81 2.43 -15.49 9.91
N SER A 82 1.43 -16.28 10.32
CA SER A 82 0.97 -16.31 11.70
C SER A 82 2.17 -16.74 12.49
N LEU A 83 2.75 -15.81 13.27
CA LEU A 83 3.93 -16.00 14.10
C LEU A 83 3.59 -16.88 15.33
N PHE A 84 2.85 -17.96 15.09
CA PHE A 84 2.52 -19.04 15.99
C PHE A 84 3.12 -20.33 15.41
N SER A 85 4.44 -20.43 15.43
CA SER A 85 5.17 -21.69 15.59
C SER A 85 5.81 -21.69 16.97
#